data_AF-A0A1F8UDD1-F1
#
_entry.id   AF-A0A1F8UDD1-F1
#
_cell.length_a   1.000
_cell.length_b   1.000
_cell.length_c   1.000
_cell.angle_alpha   90.00
_cell.angle_beta   90.00
_cell.angle_gamma   90.00
#
_symmetry.space_group_name_H-M   'P 1'
#
loop_
_entity.id
_entity.type
_entity.pdbx_description
1 polymer ?
#
loop_
_entity_poly.entity_id
_entity_poly.type
_entity_poly.pdbx_seq_one_letter_code
_entity_poly.pdbx_strand_id
1 'polypeptide(L)'
;MDKYVRWEEVKNSMTALTDEEKQEIDLMADIISQIIKRRQELGLSQRELEKITGVRQEAICRMEKMKNLPQLDTLIKIMIPLGLKLSVEKV
;
A
#
# COMPACT_ATOMS: atom_id res chain seq x y z
N MET A 1 23.93 -26.48 -2.41
CA MET A 1 22.81 -25.98 -1.60
C MET A 1 22.52 -24.58 -2.12
N ASP A 2 21.37 -24.37 -2.75
CA ASP A 2 21.05 -23.10 -3.39
C ASP A 2 21.10 -21.96 -2.37
N LYS A 3 21.80 -20.89 -2.74
CA LYS A 3 22.15 -19.78 -1.84
C LYS A 3 20.99 -18.80 -1.63
N TYR A 4 19.85 -19.03 -2.29
CA TYR A 4 18.71 -18.13 -2.35
C TYR A 4 17.40 -18.93 -2.29
N VAL A 5 16.43 -18.40 -1.56
CA VAL A 5 15.06 -18.92 -1.43
C VAL A 5 14.12 -17.88 -2.03
N ARG A 6 13.08 -18.30 -2.75
CA ARG A 6 12.10 -17.35 -3.30
C ARG A 6 11.24 -16.77 -2.19
N TRP A 7 10.84 -15.51 -2.31
CA TRP A 7 9.95 -14.88 -1.32
C TRP A 7 8.66 -15.69 -1.10
N GLU A 8 8.06 -16.21 -2.17
CA GLU A 8 6.85 -17.02 -2.08
C GLU A 8 7.04 -18.30 -1.25
N GLU A 9 8.22 -18.93 -1.35
CA GLU A 9 8.56 -20.13 -0.56
C GLU A 9 8.70 -19.77 0.92
N VAL A 10 9.36 -18.65 1.22
CA VAL A 10 9.48 -18.14 2.59
C VAL A 10 8.10 -17.82 3.16
N LYS A 11 7.28 -17.05 2.45
CA LYS A 11 5.93 -16.65 2.86
C LYS A 11 5.00 -17.84 3.09
N ASN A 12 5.05 -18.86 2.22
CA ASN A 12 4.26 -20.07 2.39
C ASN A 12 4.72 -20.91 3.58
N SER A 13 6.01 -20.86 3.93
CA SER A 13 6.54 -21.53 5.12
C SER A 13 6.24 -20.80 6.45
N MET A 14 5.77 -19.55 6.41
CA MET A 14 5.44 -18.79 7.61
C MET A 14 4.17 -19.32 8.26
N THR A 15 4.31 -19.80 9.50
CA THR A 15 3.20 -20.29 10.34
C THR A 15 2.70 -19.24 11.34
N ALA A 16 3.37 -18.09 11.42
CA ALA A 16 3.01 -17.01 12.34
C ALA A 16 1.78 -16.20 11.91
N LEU A 17 1.32 -16.39 10.66
CA LEU A 17 0.17 -15.71 10.07
C LEU A 17 -0.75 -16.75 9.43
N THR A 18 -2.07 -16.53 9.52
CA THR A 18 -3.07 -17.31 8.79
C THR A 18 -3.01 -16.97 7.30
N ASP A 19 -3.59 -17.84 6.46
CA ASP A 19 -3.66 -17.56 5.02
C ASP A 19 -4.56 -16.35 4.72
N GLU A 20 -5.58 -16.12 5.53
CA GLU A 20 -6.45 -14.94 5.47
C GLU A 20 -5.66 -13.65 5.77
N GLU A 21 -4.83 -13.65 6.82
CA GLU A 21 -3.96 -12.51 7.15
C GLU A 21 -2.94 -12.23 6.05
N LYS A 22 -2.37 -13.29 5.44
CA LYS A 22 -1.44 -13.13 4.31
C LYS A 22 -2.14 -12.50 3.11
N GLN A 23 -3.36 -12.94 2.78
CA GLN A 23 -4.16 -12.37 1.69
C GLN A 23 -4.52 -10.91 1.94
N GLU A 24 -4.89 -10.56 3.17
CA GLU A 24 -5.16 -9.16 3.55
C GLU A 24 -3.91 -8.29 3.36
N ILE A 25 -2.75 -8.76 3.82
CA ILE A 25 -1.47 -8.05 3.66
C ILE A 25 -1.12 -7.87 2.19
N ASP A 26 -1.28 -8.91 1.36
CA ASP A 26 -1.00 -8.83 -0.08
C ASP A 26 -1.87 -7.78 -0.77
N LEU A 27 -3.18 -7.81 -0.50
CA LEU A 27 -4.13 -6.87 -1.10
C LEU A 27 -3.81 -5.43 -0.68
N MET A 28 -3.52 -5.21 0.61
CA MET A 28 -3.15 -3.89 1.11
C MET A 28 -1.81 -3.42 0.54
N ALA A 29 -0.82 -4.31 0.42
CA ALA A 29 0.47 -4.01 -0.16
C ALA A 29 0.34 -3.59 -1.63
N ASP A 30 -0.51 -4.26 -2.41
CA ASP A 30 -0.78 -3.92 -3.80
C ASP A 30 -1.41 -2.53 -3.92
N ILE A 31 -2.49 -2.27 -3.18
CA ILE A 31 -3.19 -0.98 -3.18
C ILE A 31 -2.23 0.17 -2.82
N ILE A 32 -1.45 0.02 -1.74
CA ILE A 32 -0.52 1.06 -1.29
C ILE A 32 0.61 1.25 -2.30
N SER A 33 1.11 0.16 -2.90
CA SER A 33 2.15 0.23 -3.93
C SER A 33 1.68 1.00 -5.16
N GLN A 34 0.44 0.79 -5.60
CA GLN A 34 -0.16 1.54 -6.71
C GLN A 34 -0.28 3.04 -6.39
N ILE A 35 -0.68 3.40 -5.17
CA ILE A 35 -0.74 4.80 -4.72
C ILE A 35 0.66 5.44 -4.73
N ILE A 36 1.66 4.76 -4.17
CA ILE A 36 3.06 5.24 -4.14
C ILE A 36 3.58 5.45 -5.57
N LYS A 37 3.37 4.45 -6.43
CA LYS A 37 3.79 4.50 -7.83
C LYS A 37 3.16 5.70 -8.53
N ARG A 38 1.85 5.89 -8.40
CA ARG A 38 1.15 7.03 -8.99
C ARG A 38 1.67 8.38 -8.48
N ARG A 39 1.92 8.50 -7.17
CA ARG A 39 2.52 9.71 -6.59
C ARG A 39 3.89 10.01 -7.22
N GLN A 40 4.73 8.99 -7.39
CA GLN A 40 6.05 9.11 -8.00
C GLN A 40 5.98 9.46 -9.49
N GLU A 41 5.04 8.88 -10.25
CA GLU A 41 4.80 9.22 -11.66
C GLU A 41 4.41 10.70 -11.83
N LEU A 42 3.68 11.25 -10.86
CA LEU A 42 3.33 12.68 -10.83
C LEU A 42 4.47 13.58 -10.31
N GLY A 43 5.62 13.01 -9.93
CA GLY A 43 6.76 13.76 -9.40
C GLY A 43 6.52 14.37 -8.02
N LEU A 44 5.50 13.92 -7.29
CA LEU A 44 5.08 14.53 -6.02
C LEU A 44 5.90 13.97 -4.85
N SER A 45 6.44 14.85 -4.02
CA SER A 45 6.89 14.51 -2.67
C SER A 45 5.71 14.22 -1.74
N GLN A 46 5.97 13.58 -0.60
CA GLN A 46 4.92 13.36 0.42
C GLN A 46 4.35 14.68 0.98
N ARG A 47 5.17 15.75 1.03
CA ARG A 47 4.72 17.09 1.46
C ARG A 47 3.82 17.77 0.42
N GLU A 48 4.09 17.54 -0.86
CA GLU A 48 3.20 18.03 -1.92
C GLU A 48 1.89 17.24 -1.94
N LEU A 49 1.95 15.93 -1.69
CA LEU A 49 0.75 15.12 -1.53
C LEU A 49 -0.10 15.61 -0.35
N GLU A 50 0.50 16.02 0.76
CA GLU A 50 -0.22 16.65 1.88
C GLU A 50 -0.95 17.92 1.45
N LYS A 51 -0.30 18.79 0.67
CA LYS A 51 -0.91 20.04 0.19
C LYS A 51 -2.15 19.80 -0.69
N ILE A 52 -2.14 18.75 -1.51
CA ILE A 52 -3.26 18.47 -2.43
C ILE A 52 -4.36 17.60 -1.81
N THR A 53 -4.05 16.78 -0.80
CA THR A 53 -5.02 15.87 -0.15
C THR A 53 -5.55 16.39 1.18
N GLY A 54 -4.83 17.31 1.85
CA GLY A 54 -5.07 17.70 3.23
C GLY A 54 -4.68 16.63 4.26
N VAL A 55 -4.12 15.50 3.84
CA VAL A 55 -3.65 14.43 4.74
C VAL A 55 -2.23 14.76 5.18
N ARG A 56 -1.96 14.79 6.48
CA ARG A 56 -0.64 15.14 7.03
C ARG A 56 0.47 14.26 6.44
N GLN A 57 1.63 14.83 6.13
CA GLN A 57 2.76 14.09 5.56
C GLN A 57 3.19 12.91 6.44
N GLU A 58 3.12 13.03 7.76
CA GLU A 58 3.42 11.90 8.64
C GLU A 58 2.46 10.72 8.47
N ALA A 59 1.17 11.00 8.24
CA ALA A 59 0.17 9.96 8.01
C ALA A 59 0.40 9.28 6.66
N ILE A 60 0.72 10.06 5.61
CA ILE A 60 1.15 9.54 4.31
C ILE A 60 2.39 8.65 4.47
N CYS A 61 3.42 9.11 5.19
CA CYS A 61 4.64 8.35 5.41
C CYS A 61 4.41 7.04 6.17
N ARG A 62 3.52 7.04 7.18
CA ARG A 62 3.15 5.82 7.92
C ARG A 62 2.38 4.84 7.05
N MET A 63 1.46 5.33 6.22
CA MET A 63 0.73 4.52 5.24
C MET A 63 1.69 3.89 4.23
N GLU A 64 2.59 4.67 3.63
CA GLU A 64 3.54 4.15 2.63
C GLU A 64 4.51 3.10 3.20
N LYS A 65 4.77 3.15 4.51
CA LYS A 65 5.60 2.17 5.22
C LYS A 65 4.82 0.99 5.78
N MET A 66 3.51 0.90 5.51
CA MET A 66 2.59 -0.07 6.12
C MET A 66 2.70 -0.15 7.66
N LYS A 67 3.03 0.96 8.32
CA LYS A 67 3.07 1.01 9.79
C LYS A 67 1.69 1.17 10.39
N ASN A 68 0.81 1.87 9.69
CA ASN A 68 -0.61 1.98 10.01
C ASN A 68 -1.39 1.72 8.73
N LEU A 69 -2.44 0.89 8.83
CA LEU A 69 -3.40 0.73 7.76
C LEU A 69 -4.30 1.98 7.71
N PRO A 70 -4.37 2.70 6.58
CA PRO A 70 -5.29 3.80 6.44
C PRO A 70 -6.72 3.29 6.47
N GLN A 71 -7.63 4.05 7.08
CA GLN A 71 -9.05 3.82 6.90
C GLN A 71 -9.46 4.07 5.44
N LEU A 72 -10.52 3.42 4.99
CA LEU A 72 -11.00 3.54 3.61
C LEU A 72 -11.26 4.99 3.20
N ASP A 73 -11.80 5.82 4.10
CA ASP A 73 -12.04 7.25 3.82
C ASP A 73 -10.73 8.03 3.54
N THR A 74 -9.68 7.71 4.30
CA THR A 74 -8.35 8.32 4.19
C THR A 74 -7.68 7.87 2.91
N LEU A 75 -7.81 6.58 2.56
CA LEU A 75 -7.35 6.03 1.30
C LEU A 75 -8.01 6.77 0.12
N ILE A 76 -9.33 6.91 0.14
CA ILE A 76 -10.10 7.62 -0.90
C ILE A 76 -9.66 9.09 -1.02
N LYS A 77 -9.47 9.79 0.10
CA LYS A 77 -8.97 11.19 0.13
C LYS A 77 -7.60 11.34 -0.54
N ILE A 78 -6.75 10.31 -0.49
CA ILE A 78 -5.45 10.30 -1.15
C ILE A 78 -5.58 9.91 -2.63
N MET A 79 -6.40 8.91 -2.94
CA MET A 79 -6.57 8.38 -4.30
C MET A 79 -7.18 9.38 -5.27
N ILE A 80 -8.23 10.11 -4.86
CA ILE A 80 -8.96 11.03 -5.75
C ILE A 80 -8.04 12.12 -6.33
N PRO A 81 -7.24 12.88 -5.54
CA PRO A 81 -6.32 13.88 -6.09
C PRO A 81 -5.19 13.30 -6.95
N LEU A 82 -4.85 12.02 -6.77
CA LEU A 82 -3.87 11.31 -7.61
C LEU A 82 -4.47 10.81 -8.94
N GLY A 83 -5.78 10.97 -9.15
CA GLY A 83 -6.50 10.44 -10.30
C GLY A 83 -6.71 8.93 -10.25
N LEU A 84 -6.73 8.35 -9.04
CA LEU A 84 -6.96 6.92 -8.81
C LEU A 84 -8.40 6.67 -8.36
N LYS A 85 -8.87 5.45 -8.60
CA LYS A 85 -10.12 4.92 -8.07
C LYS A 85 -9.89 3.52 -7.51
N LEU A 86 -10.65 3.13 -6.49
CA LEU A 86 -10.68 1.75 -6.02
C LEU A 86 -11.76 1.00 -6.80
N SER A 87 -11.45 -0.18 -7.31
CA SER A 87 -12.39 -1.09 -7.97
C SER A 87 -12.30 -2.48 -7.36
N VAL A 88 -13.41 -3.20 -7.40
CA VAL A 88 -13.48 -4.60 -7.00
C VAL A 88 -13.55 -5.44 -8.26
N GLU A 89 -12.68 -6.44 -8.35
CA GLU A 89 -12.62 -7.37 -9.47
C GLU A 89 -12.79 -8.81 -8.97
N LYS A 90 -13.19 -9.71 -9.86
CA LYS A 90 -13.34 -11.12 -9.52
C LYS A 90 -11.96 -11.75 -9.40
N VAL A 91 -11.71 -12.43 -8.28
CA VAL A 91 -10.53 -13.29 -8.07
C VAL A 91 -10.76 -14.66 -8.73
#